data_AF-A0A942D316-F1
#
_entry.id   AF-A0A942D316-F1
#
_cell.length_a   1.000
_cell.length_b   1.000
_cell.length_c   1.000
_cell.angle_alpha   90.00
_cell.angle_beta   90.00
_cell.angle_gamma   90.00
#
_symmetry.space_group_name_H-M   'P 1'
#
loop_
_entity.id
_entity.type
_entity.pdbx_description
1 polymer ?
#
loop_
_entity_poly.entity_id
_entity_poly.type
_entity_poly.pdbx_seq_one_letter_code
_entity_poly.pdbx_strand_id
1 'polypeptide(L)'
;MPHALETRVLLEAAEDPRLRTLAGYRELVGGYATLERAYREMEQDEVLKELEDSGLRGRGGAGFSMGKKASFLPRGEMAKYLCCNADESEPGAFKDRELMQRNPHQLIEGIAIAALAADAGH
;
A
#
# COMPACT_ATOMS: atom_id res chain seq x y z
N MET A 1 6.51 -25.17 -0.04
CA MET A 1 5.30 -24.98 -0.87
C MET A 1 4.29 -24.21 -0.02
N PRO A 2 3.66 -23.15 -0.54
CA PRO A 2 2.54 -22.51 0.15
C PRO A 2 1.43 -23.51 0.45
N HIS A 3 0.65 -23.24 1.49
CA HIS A 3 -0.49 -24.09 1.80
C HIS A 3 -1.55 -23.99 0.69
N ALA A 4 -2.34 -25.04 0.44
CA ALA A 4 -3.31 -25.07 -0.66
C ALA A 4 -4.40 -23.98 -0.58
N LEU A 5 -4.60 -23.40 0.59
CA LEU A 5 -5.54 -22.29 0.85
C LEU A 5 -4.85 -20.92 0.95
N GLU A 6 -3.52 -20.86 0.83
CA GLU A 6 -2.76 -19.62 0.92
C GLU A 6 -2.88 -18.85 -0.39
N THR A 7 -3.42 -17.62 -0.32
CA THR A 7 -3.36 -16.67 -1.44
C THR A 7 -2.24 -15.67 -1.16
N ARG A 8 -1.24 -15.64 -2.03
CA ARG A 8 -0.14 -14.67 -1.94
C ARG A 8 -0.50 -13.44 -2.74
N VAL A 9 -0.59 -12.30 -2.07
CA VAL A 9 -0.83 -11.00 -2.69
C VAL A 9 0.41 -10.10 -2.58
N LEU A 10 0.96 -9.96 -1.38
CA LEU A 10 2.12 -9.09 -1.16
C LEU A 10 3.44 -9.70 -1.64
N LEU A 11 3.55 -11.02 -1.50
CA LEU A 11 4.75 -11.79 -1.87
C LEU A 11 4.51 -12.64 -3.13
N GLU A 12 3.51 -12.28 -3.93
CA GLU A 12 3.36 -12.84 -5.26
C GLU A 12 4.62 -12.53 -6.09
N ALA A 13 5.15 -13.53 -6.79
CA ALA A 13 6.39 -13.43 -7.57
C ALA A 13 7.65 -12.96 -6.81
N ALA A 14 7.64 -12.85 -5.47
CA ALA A 14 8.74 -12.27 -4.68
C ALA A 14 10.07 -13.05 -4.75
N GLU A 15 10.03 -14.29 -5.26
CA GLU A 15 11.22 -15.10 -5.51
C GLU A 15 11.91 -14.74 -6.85
N ASP A 16 11.22 -14.05 -7.76
CA ASP A 16 11.81 -13.55 -9.01
C ASP A 16 12.46 -12.17 -8.75
N PRO A 17 13.80 -12.05 -8.84
CA PRO A 17 14.48 -10.78 -8.58
C PRO A 17 14.05 -9.64 -9.52
N ARG A 18 13.49 -9.95 -10.70
CA ARG A 18 12.98 -8.94 -11.64
C ARG A 18 11.86 -8.12 -11.03
N LEU A 19 11.09 -8.66 -10.07
CA LEU A 19 10.01 -7.94 -9.38
C LEU A 19 10.48 -6.64 -8.71
N ARG A 20 11.77 -6.56 -8.36
CA ARG A 20 12.39 -5.37 -7.76
C ARG A 20 12.57 -4.21 -8.74
N THR A 21 12.41 -4.47 -10.02
CA THR A 21 12.54 -3.46 -11.09
C THR A 21 11.15 -2.98 -11.52
N LEU A 22 11.07 -1.75 -12.01
CA LEU A 22 9.83 -1.20 -12.55
C LEU A 22 9.25 -2.07 -13.68
N ALA A 23 10.11 -2.54 -14.59
CA ALA A 23 9.71 -3.39 -15.71
C ALA A 23 9.15 -4.73 -15.22
N GLY A 24 9.85 -5.40 -14.30
CA GLY A 24 9.39 -6.67 -13.76
C GLY A 24 8.13 -6.54 -12.90
N TYR A 25 7.98 -5.47 -12.12
CA TYR A 25 6.74 -5.22 -11.37
C TYR A 25 5.52 -5.08 -12.29
N ARG A 26 5.68 -4.40 -13.44
CA ARG A 26 4.63 -4.30 -14.46
C ARG A 26 4.36 -5.64 -15.15
N GLU A 27 5.40 -6.34 -15.58
CA GLU A 27 5.28 -7.58 -16.37
C GLU A 27 4.73 -8.75 -15.53
N LEU A 28 5.24 -8.92 -14.30
CA LEU A 28 4.98 -10.10 -13.49
C LEU A 28 3.64 -10.05 -12.78
N VAL A 29 3.22 -8.87 -12.32
CA VAL A 29 2.04 -8.71 -11.46
C VAL A 29 1.10 -7.58 -11.90
N GLY A 30 1.31 -7.00 -13.09
CA GLY A 30 0.46 -5.91 -13.59
C GLY A 30 0.60 -4.61 -12.78
N GLY A 31 1.75 -4.40 -12.14
CA GLY A 31 1.96 -3.32 -11.19
C GLY A 31 1.68 -1.92 -11.76
N TYR A 32 1.24 -1.00 -10.89
CA TYR A 32 0.76 0.36 -11.20
C TYR A 32 -0.58 0.47 -11.93
N ALA A 33 -1.20 -0.64 -12.39
CA ALA A 33 -2.52 -0.57 -13.00
C ALA A 33 -3.60 -0.09 -12.03
N THR A 34 -3.49 -0.45 -10.75
CA THR A 34 -4.46 -0.04 -9.73
C THR A 34 -4.31 1.44 -9.41
N LEU A 35 -3.06 1.93 -9.27
CA LEU A 35 -2.81 3.36 -9.12
C LEU A 35 -3.29 4.16 -10.33
N GLU A 36 -3.06 3.66 -11.55
CA GLU A 36 -3.53 4.35 -12.76
C GLU A 36 -5.05 4.51 -12.79
N ARG A 37 -5.79 3.44 -12.46
CA ARG A 37 -7.24 3.50 -12.31
C ARG A 37 -7.66 4.49 -11.24
N ALA A 38 -7.08 4.39 -10.04
CA ALA A 38 -7.40 5.26 -8.92
C ALA A 38 -7.13 6.74 -9.21
N TYR A 39 -6.09 7.04 -9.99
CA TYR A 39 -5.71 8.41 -10.32
C TYR A 39 -6.54 9.01 -11.47
N ARG A 40 -6.89 8.20 -12.47
CA ARG A 40 -7.56 8.69 -13.70
C ARG A 40 -9.07 8.62 -13.64
N GLU A 41 -9.62 7.66 -12.91
CA GLU A 41 -11.02 7.26 -13.02
C GLU A 41 -11.79 7.42 -11.71
N MET A 42 -11.12 7.75 -10.61
CA MET A 42 -11.74 7.84 -9.29
C MET A 42 -11.49 9.21 -8.67
N GLU A 43 -12.51 9.72 -8.01
CA GLU A 43 -12.40 10.88 -7.12
C GLU A 43 -11.79 10.45 -5.77
N GLN A 44 -11.16 11.39 -5.06
CA GLN A 44 -10.52 11.11 -3.76
C GLN A 44 -11.46 10.45 -2.74
N ASP A 45 -12.71 10.92 -2.65
CA ASP A 45 -13.72 10.37 -1.75
C ASP A 45 -14.10 8.92 -2.13
N GLU A 46 -14.01 8.53 -3.41
CA GLU A 46 -14.24 7.15 -3.85
C GLU A 46 -13.09 6.23 -3.44
N VAL A 47 -11.84 6.68 -3.58
CA VAL A 47 -10.66 5.92 -3.12
C VAL A 47 -10.70 5.74 -1.60
N LEU A 48 -11.08 6.78 -0.85
CA LEU A 48 -11.26 6.71 0.59
C LEU A 48 -12.36 5.71 0.97
N LYS A 49 -13.48 5.72 0.24
CA LYS A 49 -14.58 4.79 0.47
C LYS A 49 -14.17 3.33 0.25
N GLU A 50 -13.47 3.02 -0.85
CA GLU A 50 -12.92 1.67 -1.09
C GLU A 50 -11.99 1.22 0.04
N LEU A 51 -11.15 2.13 0.55
CA LEU A 51 -10.27 1.85 1.70
C LEU A 51 -11.07 1.54 2.98
N GLU A 52 -12.18 2.26 3.23
CA GLU A 52 -13.06 2.00 4.37
C GLU A 52 -13.82 0.67 4.21
N ASP A 53 -14.43 0.44 3.05
CA ASP A 53 -15.20 -0.77 2.73
C ASP A 53 -14.35 -2.05 2.79
N SER A 54 -13.05 -1.95 2.47
CA SER A 54 -12.11 -3.08 2.56
C SER A 54 -11.93 -3.62 3.99
N GLY A 55 -12.29 -2.82 5.01
CA GLY A 55 -12.05 -3.16 6.41
C GLY A 55 -10.56 -3.22 6.78
N LEU A 56 -9.66 -2.61 5.99
CA LEU A 56 -8.23 -2.65 6.25
C LEU A 56 -7.89 -2.06 7.63
N ARG A 57 -7.13 -2.83 8.42
CA ARG A 57 -6.63 -2.44 9.73
C ARG A 57 -5.13 -2.24 9.71
N GLY A 58 -4.64 -1.31 10.52
CA GLY A 58 -3.22 -0.99 10.65
C GLY A 58 -2.40 -2.22 11.05
N ARG A 59 -1.29 -2.46 10.32
CA ARG A 59 -0.42 -3.64 10.49
C ARG A 59 0.82 -3.41 11.36
N GLY A 60 0.98 -2.20 11.90
CA GLY A 60 2.03 -1.85 12.88
C GLY A 60 1.66 -2.13 14.34
N GLY A 61 0.76 -3.08 14.61
CA GLY A 61 0.38 -3.49 15.98
C GLY A 61 -0.90 -2.85 16.53
N ALA A 62 -1.18 -1.57 16.26
CA ALA A 62 -2.34 -0.87 16.83
C ALA A 62 -3.71 -1.34 16.30
N GLY A 63 -3.77 -1.88 15.08
CA GLY A 63 -4.99 -2.45 14.51
C GLY A 63 -6.15 -1.47 14.28
N PHE A 64 -5.89 -0.16 14.18
CA PHE A 64 -6.93 0.85 13.91
C PHE A 64 -7.44 0.76 12.45
N SER A 65 -8.70 1.14 12.20
CA SER A 65 -9.27 1.16 10.84
C SER A 65 -8.59 2.22 9.96
N MET A 66 -8.07 1.82 8.81
CA MET A 66 -7.30 2.72 7.94
C MET A 66 -8.19 3.76 7.25
N GLY A 67 -9.37 3.38 6.75
CA GLY A 67 -10.33 4.34 6.17
C GLY A 67 -10.77 5.38 7.20
N LYS A 68 -11.12 4.95 8.42
CA LYS A 68 -11.49 5.85 9.51
C LYS A 68 -10.35 6.77 9.96
N LYS A 69 -9.09 6.30 9.88
CA LYS A 69 -7.93 7.15 10.17
C LYS A 69 -7.81 8.28 9.16
N ALA A 70 -7.98 7.98 7.87
CA ALA A 70 -7.93 8.97 6.81
C ALA A 70 -9.11 9.96 6.86
N SER A 71 -10.31 9.51 7.26
CA SER A 71 -11.48 10.39 7.41
C SER A 71 -11.33 11.47 8.49
N PHE A 72 -10.35 11.36 9.39
CA PHE A 72 -10.05 12.39 10.39
C PHE A 72 -9.18 13.52 9.85
N LEU A 73 -8.63 13.39 8.65
CA LEU A 73 -7.82 14.43 8.05
C LEU A 73 -8.69 15.64 7.72
N PRO A 74 -8.23 16.86 8.01
CA PRO A 74 -8.96 18.08 7.66
C PRO A 74 -9.11 18.21 6.14
N ARG A 75 -10.28 18.67 5.70
CA ARG A 75 -10.53 19.08 4.30
C ARG A 75 -10.04 20.51 4.09
N GLY A 76 -9.46 20.81 2.92
CA GLY A 76 -9.03 22.15 2.53
C GLY A 76 -7.56 22.27 2.16
N GLU A 77 -7.17 23.51 1.82
CA GLU A 77 -5.83 23.85 1.31
C GLU A 77 -4.79 23.92 2.43
N MET A 78 -4.28 22.76 2.82
CA MET A 78 -3.14 22.65 3.73
C MET A 78 -2.19 21.57 3.24
N ALA A 79 -0.90 21.79 3.42
CA ALA A 79 0.09 20.78 3.09
C ALA A 79 -0.11 19.56 3.99
N LYS A 80 -0.45 18.43 3.38
CA LYS A 80 -0.57 17.13 4.04
C LYS A 80 0.57 16.24 3.60
N TYR A 81 1.09 15.48 4.56
CA TYR A 81 2.24 14.61 4.40
C TYR A 81 1.85 13.17 4.73
N LEU A 82 2.27 12.24 3.89
CA LEU A 82 2.17 10.81 4.17
C LEU A 82 3.50 10.30 4.73
N CYS A 83 3.45 9.72 5.92
CA CYS A 83 4.60 9.07 6.52
C CYS A 83 4.43 7.54 6.48
N CYS A 84 5.29 6.87 5.74
CA CYS A 84 5.43 5.42 5.79
C CYS A 84 6.34 5.06 6.97
N ASN A 85 5.78 4.47 8.02
CA ASN A 85 6.60 3.96 9.13
C ASN A 85 7.27 2.64 8.71
N ALA A 86 8.57 2.71 8.42
CA ALA A 86 9.41 1.56 8.10
C ALA A 86 10.38 1.17 9.23
N ASP A 87 10.17 1.70 10.44
CA ASP A 87 10.94 1.31 11.63
C ASP A 87 10.44 -0.04 12.17
N GLU A 88 11.02 -1.12 11.65
CA GLU A 88 10.72 -2.50 12.05
C GLU A 88 11.70 -2.97 13.14
N SER A 89 11.60 -2.37 14.33
CA SER A 89 12.53 -2.60 15.45
C SER A 89 12.04 -3.64 16.48
N GLU A 90 10.82 -4.16 16.34
CA GLU A 90 10.28 -5.19 17.25
C GLU A 90 11.04 -6.52 17.10
N PRO A 91 11.52 -7.15 18.19
CA PRO A 91 12.21 -8.43 18.09
C PRO A 91 11.37 -9.51 17.42
N GLY A 92 11.89 -10.10 16.35
CA GLY A 92 11.21 -11.14 15.58
C GLY A 92 10.32 -10.62 14.44
N ALA A 93 10.14 -9.30 14.30
CA ALA A 93 9.54 -8.70 13.12
C ALA A 93 10.58 -8.54 12.01
N PHE A 94 10.23 -8.98 10.80
CA PHE A 94 11.05 -8.82 9.58
C PHE A 94 10.19 -8.71 8.31
N LYS A 95 8.87 -8.62 8.46
CA LYS A 95 7.90 -8.66 7.36
C LYS A 95 8.01 -7.45 6.43
N ASP A 96 8.26 -6.27 6.99
CA ASP A 96 8.33 -5.02 6.24
C ASP A 96 9.66 -4.96 5.48
N ARG A 97 10.75 -5.43 6.11
CA ARG A 97 12.04 -5.63 5.45
C ARG A 97 11.92 -6.53 4.22
N GLU A 98 11.26 -7.69 4.34
CA GLU A 98 11.10 -8.61 3.22
C GLU A 98 10.29 -7.97 2.07
N LEU A 99 9.22 -7.23 2.39
CA LEU A 99 8.44 -6.52 1.39
C LEU A 99 9.28 -5.45 0.67
N MET A 100 9.96 -4.59 1.42
CA MET A 100 10.80 -3.52 0.86
C MET A 100 11.96 -4.05 0.01
N GLN A 101 12.55 -5.19 0.38
CA GLN A 101 13.67 -5.77 -0.35
C GLN A 101 13.24 -6.55 -1.60
N ARG A 102 12.08 -7.21 -1.56
CA ARG A 102 11.66 -8.12 -2.64
C ARG A 102 10.63 -7.51 -3.58
N ASN A 103 9.75 -6.65 -3.08
CA ASN A 103 8.67 -6.02 -3.84
C ASN A 103 8.52 -4.51 -3.50
N PRO A 104 9.58 -3.71 -3.69
CA PRO A 104 9.58 -2.29 -3.31
C PRO A 104 8.52 -1.46 -4.05
N HIS A 105 8.23 -1.79 -5.31
CA HIS A 105 7.28 -1.03 -6.12
C HIS A 105 5.84 -1.16 -5.61
N GLN A 106 5.46 -2.30 -5.01
CA GLN A 106 4.15 -2.45 -4.40
C GLN A 106 3.97 -1.53 -3.19
N LEU A 107 5.02 -1.34 -2.38
CA LEU A 107 4.99 -0.36 -1.29
C LEU A 107 4.80 1.07 -1.83
N ILE A 108 5.55 1.43 -2.88
CA ILE A 108 5.47 2.75 -3.50
C ILE A 108 4.06 2.99 -4.11
N GLU A 109 3.51 2.00 -4.81
CA GLU A 109 2.17 2.07 -5.37
C GLU A 109 1.12 2.25 -4.26
N GLY A 110 1.22 1.48 -3.18
CA GLY A 110 0.35 1.62 -2.01
C GLY A 110 0.46 2.98 -1.33
N ILE A 111 1.67 3.54 -1.21
CA ILE A 111 1.90 4.89 -0.70
C ILE A 111 1.19 5.93 -1.58
N ALA A 112 1.32 5.84 -2.90
CA ALA A 112 0.67 6.77 -3.82
C ALA A 112 -0.86 6.70 -3.73
N ILE A 113 -1.43 5.50 -3.68
CA ILE A 113 -2.88 5.31 -3.51
C ILE A 113 -3.35 5.87 -2.15
N ALA A 114 -2.60 5.61 -1.08
CA ALA A 114 -2.92 6.14 0.23
C ALA A 114 -2.81 7.68 0.28
N ALA A 115 -1.86 8.26 -0.45
CA ALA A 115 -1.73 9.71 -0.58
C ALA A 115 -2.93 10.30 -1.32
N LEU A 116 -3.42 9.66 -2.39
CA LEU A 116 -4.66 10.06 -3.07
C LEU A 116 -5.86 10.02 -2.13
N ALA A 117 -6.05 8.93 -1.38
CA ALA A 117 -7.16 8.80 -0.42
C ALA A 117 -7.10 9.87 0.70
N ALA A 118 -5.90 10.28 1.10
CA ALA A 118 -5.65 11.25 2.15
C ALA A 118 -5.57 12.71 1.66
N ASP A 119 -5.62 12.93 0.34
CA ASP A 119 -5.34 14.22 -0.29
C ASP A 119 -3.97 14.79 0.14
N ALA A 120 -2.97 13.92 0.20
CA ALA A 120 -1.60 14.25 0.59
C ALA A 120 -0.71 14.49 -0.64
N GLY A 121 -0.13 15.68 -0.72
CA GLY A 121 0.77 16.08 -1.82
C GLY A 121 2.25 15.81 -1.56
N HIS A 122 2.61 15.30 -0.38
CA HIS A 122 3.99 15.13 0.07
C HIS A 122 4.19 13.80 0.81
#